data_AF-A0A645GU24-F1
#
_entry.id   AF-A0A645GU24-F1
#
_cell.length_a   1.000
_cell.length_b   1.000
_cell.length_c   1.000
_cell.angle_alpha   90.00
_cell.angle_beta   90.00
_cell.angle_gamma   90.00
#
_symmetry.space_group_name_H-M   'P 1'
#
loop_
_entity.id
_entity.type
_entity.pdbx_description
1 polymer ?
#
loop_
_entity_poly.entity_id
_entity_poly.type
_entity_poly.pdbx_seq_one_letter_code
_entity_poly.pdbx_strand_id
1 'polypeptide(L)'
;MGANAPALSGLFQCGWFVFGTVSQVLIIYTIRTAKIPFLQSRPSNALLFSTIIVTIITLVVGFSGLAAGIEMLPLSATFVPWLVLALLGYFLFAQLVKVLYIKHYGEWL
;
A
#
# COMPACT_ATOMS: atom_id res chain seq x y z
N MET A 1 19.25 -22.18 13.07
CA MET A 1 18.36 -22.00 11.90
C MET A 1 18.41 -20.53 11.50
N GLY A 2 19.35 -20.17 10.61
CA GLY A 2 19.56 -18.79 10.17
C GLY A 2 18.59 -18.44 9.04
N ALA A 3 17.98 -17.26 9.12
CA ALA A 3 17.03 -16.72 8.17
C ALA A 3 17.70 -16.25 6.84
N ASN A 4 18.41 -17.17 6.17
CA ASN A 4 19.01 -16.96 4.85
C ASN A 4 18.51 -18.04 3.88
N ALA A 5 17.18 -18.19 3.77
CA ALA A 5 16.59 -19.05 2.74
C ALA A 5 16.37 -18.19 1.47
N PRO A 6 17.28 -18.21 0.48
CA PRO A 6 17.05 -17.53 -0.81
C PRO A 6 15.77 -18.02 -1.51
N ALA A 7 15.24 -19.18 -1.12
CA ALA A 7 13.93 -19.66 -1.57
C ALA A 7 12.74 -18.73 -1.19
N LEU A 8 12.88 -17.88 -0.17
CA LEU A 8 11.84 -16.90 0.23
C LEU A 8 12.09 -15.48 -0.30
N SER A 9 13.23 -15.19 -0.93
CA SER A 9 13.55 -13.83 -1.40
C SER A 9 12.53 -13.31 -2.43
N GLY A 10 12.12 -14.16 -3.37
CA GLY A 10 11.12 -13.79 -4.38
C GLY A 10 9.72 -13.55 -3.82
N LEU A 11 9.36 -14.21 -2.70
CA LEU A 11 8.11 -13.95 -1.99
C LEU A 11 8.16 -12.60 -1.27
N PHE A 12 9.29 -12.29 -0.63
CA PHE A 12 9.50 -11.00 0.03
C PHE A 12 9.52 -9.84 -0.98
N GLN A 13 10.21 -9.99 -2.12
CA GLN A 13 10.24 -9.00 -3.19
C GLN A 13 8.84 -8.72 -3.76
N CYS A 14 8.04 -9.77 -4.00
CA CYS A 14 6.66 -9.62 -4.47
C CYS A 14 5.79 -8.90 -3.42
N GLY A 15 5.85 -9.32 -2.15
CA GLY A 15 5.11 -8.67 -1.06
C GLY A 15 5.51 -7.20 -0.88
N TRP A 16 6.82 -6.90 -0.96
CA TRP A 16 7.34 -5.54 -0.89
C TRP A 16 6.93 -4.68 -2.08
N PHE A 17 6.92 -5.23 -3.30
CA PHE A 17 6.42 -4.54 -4.49
C PHE A 17 4.94 -4.15 -4.35
N VAL A 18 4.11 -5.11 -3.90
CA VAL A 18 2.68 -4.87 -3.70
C VAL A 18 2.45 -3.82 -2.62
N PHE A 19 3.08 -3.99 -1.45
CA PHE A 19 2.96 -3.04 -0.34
C PHE A 19 3.50 -1.65 -0.70
N GLY A 20 4.67 -1.59 -1.34
CA GLY A 20 5.30 -0.35 -1.79
C GLY A 20 4.42 0.43 -2.78
N THR A 21 3.86 -0.27 -3.77
CA THR A 21 2.97 0.36 -4.76
C THR A 21 1.70 0.91 -4.11
N VAL A 22 1.03 0.12 -3.27
CA VAL A 22 -0.23 0.54 -2.64
C VAL A 22 0.02 1.66 -1.60
N SER A 23 1.10 1.59 -0.83
CA SER A 23 1.47 2.64 0.13
C SER A 23 1.84 3.97 -0.54
N GLN A 24 2.51 3.93 -1.70
CA GLN A 24 2.79 5.13 -2.51
C GLN A 24 1.51 5.79 -3.01
N VAL A 25 0.54 5.00 -3.46
CA VAL A 25 -0.76 5.56 -3.84
C VAL A 25 -1.42 6.20 -2.62
N LEU A 26 -1.43 5.51 -1.48
CA LEU A 26 -2.09 5.94 -0.25
C LEU A 26 -1.47 7.21 0.37
N ILE A 27 -0.15 7.40 0.28
CA ILE A 27 0.51 8.62 0.78
C ILE A 27 0.19 9.84 -0.09
N ILE A 28 0.06 9.68 -1.41
CA ILE A 28 -0.34 10.78 -2.31
C ILE A 28 -1.74 11.30 -1.94
N TYR A 29 -2.66 10.42 -1.55
CA TYR A 29 -3.97 10.82 -1.01
C TYR A 29 -3.87 11.56 0.30
N THR A 30 -2.96 11.10 1.18
CA THR A 30 -2.86 11.62 2.54
C THR A 30 -2.24 13.01 2.55
N ILE A 31 -1.24 13.28 1.70
CA ILE A 31 -0.54 14.58 1.60
C ILE A 31 -1.42 15.66 0.96
N ARG A 32 -2.17 15.34 -0.11
CA ARG A 32 -2.89 16.34 -0.93
C ARG A 32 -4.03 17.08 -0.23
N THR A 33 -4.51 16.61 0.92
CA THR A 33 -5.65 17.23 1.60
C THR A 33 -5.41 17.19 3.09
N ALA A 34 -5.79 18.26 3.80
CA ALA A 34 -5.78 18.31 5.27
C ALA A 34 -6.89 17.44 5.90
N LYS A 35 -7.89 17.03 5.12
CA LYS A 35 -9.05 16.24 5.60
C LYS A 35 -8.74 14.75 5.59
N ILE A 36 -9.51 13.96 6.33
CA ILE A 36 -9.40 12.49 6.28
C ILE A 36 -9.74 12.03 4.85
N PRO A 37 -8.77 11.49 4.08
CA PRO A 37 -9.04 10.98 2.74
C PRO A 37 -10.09 9.85 2.85
N PHE A 38 -11.00 9.79 1.88
CA PHE A 38 -12.14 8.84 1.80
C PHE A 38 -13.33 9.10 2.73
N LEU A 39 -13.13 9.62 3.95
CA LEU A 39 -14.23 9.87 4.89
C LEU A 39 -14.80 11.29 4.79
N GLN A 40 -13.94 12.31 4.62
CA GLN A 40 -14.33 13.73 4.63
C GLN A 40 -13.98 14.48 3.34
N SER A 41 -13.05 13.95 2.55
CA SER A 41 -12.71 14.47 1.23
C SER A 41 -12.80 13.30 0.26
N ARG A 42 -13.87 13.31 -0.55
CA ARG A 42 -13.97 12.43 -1.72
C ARG A 42 -12.85 12.87 -2.66
N PRO A 43 -11.88 11.99 -2.96
CA PRO A 43 -10.88 12.33 -3.94
C PRO A 43 -11.55 12.54 -5.31
N SER A 44 -10.88 13.29 -6.19
CA SER A 44 -11.25 13.36 -7.60
C SER A 44 -11.49 11.94 -8.16
N ASN A 45 -12.61 11.74 -8.87
CA ASN A 45 -12.98 10.45 -9.46
C ASN A 45 -11.82 9.85 -10.29
N ALA A 46 -11.03 10.68 -10.97
CA ALA A 46 -9.87 10.25 -11.76
C ALA A 46 -8.78 9.57 -10.92
N LEU A 47 -8.53 10.08 -9.71
CA LEU A 47 -7.53 9.51 -8.80
C LEU A 47 -8.05 8.16 -8.26
N LEU A 48 -9.31 8.12 -7.85
CA LEU A 48 -9.95 6.92 -7.28
C LEU A 48 -9.95 5.77 -8.30
N PHE A 49 -10.29 6.05 -9.56
CA PHE A 49 -10.15 5.09 -10.66
C PHE A 49 -8.71 4.63 -10.87
N SER A 50 -7.75 5.56 -10.92
CA SER A 50 -6.33 5.21 -11.07
C SER A 50 -5.85 4.28 -9.94
N THR A 51 -6.34 4.48 -8.72
CA THR A 51 -5.95 3.71 -7.53
C THR A 51 -6.53 2.31 -7.56
N ILE A 52 -7.81 2.18 -7.93
CA ILE A 52 -8.46 0.88 -8.11
C ILE A 52 -7.77 0.11 -9.22
N ILE A 53 -7.49 0.75 -10.36
CA ILE A 53 -6.80 0.13 -11.50
C ILE A 53 -5.40 -0.33 -11.07
N VAL A 54 -4.61 0.53 -10.44
CA VAL A 54 -3.24 0.19 -9.98
C VAL A 54 -3.29 -0.92 -8.93
N THR A 55 -4.24 -0.90 -7.99
CA THR A 55 -4.38 -1.95 -6.98
C THR A 55 -4.77 -3.28 -7.63
N ILE A 56 -5.72 -3.28 -8.57
CA ILE A 56 -6.12 -4.48 -9.31
C ILE A 56 -4.94 -5.02 -10.12
N ILE A 57 -4.24 -4.18 -10.87
CA ILE A 57 -3.05 -4.60 -11.64
C ILE A 57 -2.00 -5.18 -10.71
N THR A 58 -1.73 -4.52 -9.59
CA THR A 58 -0.72 -4.96 -8.61
C THR A 58 -1.08 -6.32 -8.00
N LEU A 59 -2.35 -6.54 -7.66
CA LEU A 59 -2.84 -7.83 -7.16
C LEU A 59 -2.80 -8.89 -8.26
N VAL A 60 -3.25 -8.58 -9.49
CA VAL A 60 -3.21 -9.52 -10.61
C VAL A 60 -1.78 -9.92 -10.92
N VAL A 61 -0.82 -8.99 -10.96
CA VAL A 61 0.59 -9.29 -11.19
C VAL A 61 1.18 -10.10 -10.03
N GLY A 62 0.93 -9.71 -8.78
CA GLY A 62 1.49 -10.37 -7.60
C GLY A 62 0.95 -11.78 -7.32
N PHE A 63 -0.31 -12.06 -7.69
CA PHE A 63 -0.96 -13.37 -7.50
C PHE A 63 -0.99 -14.24 -8.76
N SER A 64 -0.58 -13.73 -9.93
CA SER A 64 -0.51 -14.51 -11.17
C SER A 64 0.92 -14.97 -11.48
N GLY A 65 1.04 -15.93 -12.40
CA GLY A 65 2.32 -16.38 -12.93
C GLY A 65 3.12 -15.30 -13.66
N LEU A 66 2.57 -14.09 -13.89
CA LEU A 66 3.36 -12.96 -14.40
C LEU A 66 4.46 -12.53 -13.43
N ALA A 67 4.30 -12.76 -12.12
CA ALA A 67 5.36 -12.56 -11.14
C ALA A 67 6.65 -13.31 -11.52
N ALA A 68 6.51 -14.54 -12.04
CA ALA A 68 7.66 -15.37 -12.43
C ALA A 68 8.47 -14.75 -13.58
N GLY A 69 7.86 -13.89 -14.42
CA GLY A 69 8.55 -13.14 -15.46
C GLY A 69 9.37 -11.95 -14.95
N ILE A 70 9.19 -11.55 -13.69
CA ILE A 70 9.88 -10.43 -13.03
C ILE A 70 10.79 -10.96 -11.89
N GLU A 71 11.19 -12.25 -11.96
CA GLU A 71 11.94 -12.96 -10.91
C GLU A 71 11.24 -12.99 -9.54
N MET A 72 9.92 -12.76 -9.51
CA MET A 72 9.10 -12.77 -8.30
C MET A 72 8.36 -14.12 -8.17
N LEU A 73 8.20 -14.62 -6.95
CA LEU A 73 7.33 -15.77 -6.71
C LEU A 73 5.88 -15.30 -6.55
N PRO A 74 4.91 -16.01 -7.17
CA PRO A 74 3.50 -15.69 -6.98
C PRO A 74 3.15 -15.80 -5.51
N LEU A 75 2.50 -14.75 -4.99
CA LEU A 75 2.15 -14.66 -3.59
C LEU A 75 1.01 -15.65 -3.29
N SER A 76 1.13 -16.41 -2.20
CA SER A 76 0.02 -17.24 -1.73
C SER A 76 -1.12 -16.36 -1.22
N ALA A 77 -2.37 -16.77 -1.46
CA ALA A 77 -3.56 -16.09 -0.94
C ALA A 77 -3.54 -15.92 0.59
N THR A 78 -2.78 -16.75 1.31
CA THR A 78 -2.55 -16.64 2.76
C THR A 78 -1.83 -15.34 3.15
N PHE A 79 -1.15 -14.65 2.23
CA PHE A 79 -0.50 -13.36 2.48
C PHE A 79 -1.47 -12.17 2.41
N VAL A 80 -2.64 -12.33 1.79
CA VAL A 80 -3.63 -11.24 1.64
C VAL A 80 -4.04 -10.61 3.00
N PRO A 81 -4.36 -11.38 4.06
CA PRO A 81 -4.70 -10.80 5.36
C PRO A 81 -3.56 -9.99 5.97
N TRP A 82 -2.32 -10.46 5.83
CA TRP A 82 -1.13 -9.75 6.32
C TRP A 82 -0.86 -8.46 5.55
N LEU A 83 -1.04 -8.49 4.24
CA LEU A 83 -0.96 -7.31 3.40
C LEU A 83 -2.00 -6.26 3.80
N VAL A 84 -3.25 -6.68 3.99
CA VAL A 84 -4.34 -5.80 4.44
C VAL A 84 -4.01 -5.20 5.81
N LEU A 85 -3.53 -6.02 6.76
CA LEU A 85 -3.14 -5.56 8.09
C LEU A 85 -2.02 -4.51 8.03
N ALA A 86 -0.98 -4.76 7.23
CA ALA A 86 0.13 -3.83 7.06
C ALA A 86 -0.31 -2.50 6.43
N LEU A 87 -1.15 -2.55 5.39
CA LEU A 87 -1.70 -1.37 4.73
C LEU A 87 -2.62 -0.57 5.64
N LEU A 88 -3.47 -1.24 6.43
CA LEU A 88 -4.31 -0.59 7.44
C LEU A 88 -3.45 0.07 8.51
N GLY A 89 -2.41 -0.61 9.01
CA GLY A 89 -1.46 -0.04 9.97
C GLY A 89 -0.77 1.20 9.43
N TYR A 90 -0.30 1.15 8.18
CA TYR A 90 0.30 2.30 7.50
C TYR A 90 -0.67 3.48 7.35
N PHE A 91 -1.91 3.20 6.90
CA PHE A 91 -2.94 4.22 6.78
C PHE A 91 -3.27 4.88 8.12
N LEU A 92 -3.50 4.08 9.15
CA LEU A 92 -3.80 4.57 10.50
C LEU A 92 -2.65 5.40 11.06
N PHE A 93 -1.41 4.95 10.88
CA PHE A 93 -0.22 5.68 11.31
C PHE A 93 -0.10 7.02 10.57
N ALA A 94 -0.25 7.03 9.25
CA ALA A 94 -0.22 8.26 8.45
C ALA A 94 -1.33 9.25 8.87
N GLN A 95 -2.54 8.75 9.16
CA GLN A 95 -3.63 9.58 9.69
C GLN A 95 -3.29 10.11 11.09
N LEU A 96 -2.73 9.28 11.97
CA LEU A 96 -2.36 9.68 13.33
C LEU A 96 -1.31 10.81 13.32
N VAL A 97 -0.23 10.62 12.55
CA VAL A 97 0.83 11.62 12.39
C VAL A 97 0.24 12.94 11.89
N LYS A 98 -0.68 12.87 10.92
CA LYS A 98 -1.37 14.04 10.39
C LYS A 98 -2.23 14.75 11.43
N VAL A 99 -3.05 14.02 12.19
CA VAL A 99 -3.90 14.60 13.25
C VAL A 99 -3.03 15.26 14.31
N LEU A 100 -1.92 14.63 14.70
CA LEU A 100 -0.95 15.19 15.63
C LEU A 100 -0.29 16.46 15.06
N TYR A 101 0.09 16.44 13.78
CA TYR A 101 0.69 17.58 13.10
C TYR A 101 -0.26 18.79 13.06
N ILE A 102 -1.51 18.60 12.59
CA ILE A 102 -2.51 19.67 12.53
C ILE A 102 -2.82 20.20 13.94
N LYS A 103 -2.92 19.31 14.94
CA LYS A 103 -3.16 19.71 16.33
C LYS A 103 -2.01 20.54 16.90
N HIS A 104 -0.77 20.26 16.51
CA HIS A 104 0.40 20.95 17.03
C HIS A 104 0.71 22.26 16.29
N TYR A 105 0.60 22.27 14.96
CA TYR A 105 1.01 23.39 14.12
C TYR A 105 -0.16 24.26 13.64
N GLY A 106 -1.41 23.83 13.79
CA GLY A 106 -2.60 24.59 13.37
C GLY A 106 -2.80 24.70 11.84
N GLU A 107 -1.76 24.37 11.07
CA GLU A 107 -1.75 24.39 9.62
C GLU A 107 -1.39 23.01 9.07
N TRP A 108 -1.97 22.67 7.92
CA TRP A 108 -1.58 21.52 7.14
C TRP A 108 -0.82 22.05 5.93
N LEU A 109 0.49 21.74 5.88
CA LEU A 109 1.42 21.94 4.75
C LEU A 109 0.92 22.83 3.60
#